data_AF-A0A4P9W8T3-F1
#
_entry.id   AF-A0A4P9W8T3-F1
#
_cell.length_a   1.000
_cell.length_b   1.000
_cell.length_c   1.000
_cell.angle_alpha   90.00
_cell.angle_beta   90.00
_cell.angle_gamma   90.00
#
_symmetry.space_group_name_H-M   'P 1'
#
loop_
_entity.id
_entity.type
_entity.pdbx_description
1 polymer ?
#
loop_
_entity_poly.entity_id
_entity_poly.type
_entity_poly.pdbx_seq_one_letter_code
_entity_poly.pdbx_strand_id
1 'polypeptide(L)'
;MIVIIIPVFNELPEARCARKRGGRGVVLNPPRPLSRVTNSPDCSLQALLAAIISIVECKYSKDRMRLMLSFDDDSESPIFLQTLKNLDYVAPPPGRPVSGDPLSSEGSHPMTLDIIFRGVRVTICRFPHRGKRLTQGAAYALAEKRWSVDLYLFMDSDVQMHPKALRAFVADFEARPGRIAATGLIVCSFPTRNLWWILQETEYVQSQMLDRCLESACGAVTCLPGALTMVRSEALRKVAPLYFGLKDGNSVAGVRVSHGVYEHCRYYLGEDRFLTHLFMESADGPYRIGFVDNALCKTEAPGTFTTLLKQRRRWFLGENRCWARREERS
;
A
#
# COMPACT_ATOMS: atom_id res chain seq x y z
N MET A 1 5.24 11.23 -2.08
CA MET A 1 4.67 9.93 -2.50
C MET A 1 3.56 9.56 -1.51
N ILE A 2 2.54 8.81 -1.91
CA ILE A 2 1.45 8.40 -1.01
C ILE A 2 1.37 6.88 -0.98
N VAL A 3 1.37 6.30 0.22
CA VAL A 3 1.23 4.86 0.42
C VAL A 3 -0.16 4.56 0.95
N ILE A 4 -0.85 3.63 0.31
CA ILE A 4 -2.14 3.14 0.76
C ILE A 4 -1.96 1.82 1.49
N ILE A 5 -2.44 1.78 2.74
CA ILE A 5 -2.51 0.56 3.54
C ILE A 5 -3.96 0.36 3.94
N ILE A 6 -4.47 -0.86 3.74
CA ILE A 6 -5.83 -1.22 4.12
C ILE A 6 -5.76 -2.32 5.18
N PRO A 7 -5.88 -1.97 6.47
CA PRO A 7 -6.13 -2.94 7.53
C PRO A 7 -7.49 -3.61 7.33
N VAL A 8 -7.50 -4.94 7.35
CA VAL A 8 -8.69 -5.77 7.25
C VAL A 8 -8.84 -6.61 8.52
N PHE A 9 -10.09 -6.73 8.97
CA PHE A 9 -10.44 -7.38 10.23
C PHE A 9 -11.36 -8.57 9.97
N ASN A 10 -11.08 -9.70 10.60
CA ASN A 10 -11.91 -10.90 10.56
C ASN A 10 -13.19 -10.72 11.36
N GLU A 11 -13.11 -9.98 12.46
CA GLU A 11 -14.22 -9.63 13.34
C GLU A 11 -14.41 -8.11 13.40
N LEU A 12 -15.56 -7.65 13.87
CA LEU A 12 -15.78 -6.22 14.07
C LEU A 12 -14.75 -5.66 15.07
N PRO A 13 -14.05 -4.56 14.75
CA PRO A 13 -13.02 -4.00 15.63
C PRO A 13 -13.51 -3.70 17.05
N GLU A 14 -14.79 -3.36 17.21
CA GLU A 14 -15.42 -3.04 18.48
C GLU A 14 -15.55 -4.27 19.41
N ALA A 15 -15.63 -5.48 18.86
CA ALA A 15 -15.67 -6.71 19.64
C ALA A 15 -14.31 -7.03 20.31
N ARG A 16 -13.18 -6.65 19.68
CA ARG A 16 -11.83 -6.81 20.26
C ARG A 16 -11.38 -5.61 21.09
N CYS A 17 -11.93 -4.41 20.81
CA CYS A 17 -11.52 -3.15 21.43
C CYS A 17 -12.35 -2.76 22.67
N ALA A 18 -12.78 -3.74 23.49
CA ALA A 18 -13.43 -3.49 24.78
C ALA A 18 -12.49 -2.90 25.86
N ARG A 19 -11.29 -2.42 25.49
CA ARG A 19 -10.42 -1.61 26.34
C ARG A 19 -9.88 -0.39 25.59
N LYS A 20 -10.49 0.77 25.91
CA LYS A 20 -10.02 2.16 25.79
C LYS A 20 -10.74 3.05 24.74
N ARG A 21 -11.71 3.80 25.32
CA ARG A 21 -12.16 5.19 25.09
C ARG A 21 -12.78 5.57 23.74
N GLY A 22 -14.04 6.00 23.85
CA GLY A 22 -14.86 6.57 22.80
C GLY A 22 -14.33 7.88 22.22
N GLY A 23 -14.23 7.90 20.90
CA GLY A 23 -14.28 9.12 20.09
C GLY A 23 -15.66 9.19 19.44
N ARG A 24 -16.41 10.27 19.69
CA ARG A 24 -17.70 10.52 19.03
C ARG A 24 -17.41 10.94 17.59
N GLY A 25 -17.97 10.20 16.62
CA GLY A 25 -17.87 10.52 15.20
C GLY A 25 -18.45 11.90 14.89
N VAL A 26 -17.75 12.65 14.03
CA VAL A 26 -18.21 13.94 13.51
C VAL A 26 -19.31 13.70 12.48
N VAL A 27 -20.39 14.48 12.55
CA VAL A 27 -21.52 14.45 11.62
C VAL A 27 -21.02 14.81 10.22
N LEU A 28 -21.22 13.91 9.26
CA LEU A 28 -20.82 14.11 7.87
C LEU A 28 -21.94 14.76 7.04
N ASN A 29 -21.54 15.60 6.10
CA ASN A 29 -22.41 16.07 5.02
C ASN A 29 -22.83 14.91 4.09
N PRO A 30 -23.96 15.04 3.35
CA PRO A 30 -24.35 14.05 2.35
C PRO A 30 -23.26 13.90 1.27
N PRO A 31 -23.00 12.67 0.79
CA PRO A 31 -21.91 12.39 -0.13
C PRO A 31 -22.08 13.14 -1.46
N ARG A 32 -21.03 13.85 -1.90
CA ARG A 32 -21.05 14.52 -3.21
C ARG A 32 -21.07 13.52 -4.38
N PRO A 33 -21.72 13.86 -5.51
CA PRO A 33 -21.72 13.02 -6.71
C PRO A 33 -20.32 12.88 -7.32
N LEU A 34 -20.01 11.66 -7.81
CA LEU A 34 -18.69 11.21 -8.28
C LEU A 34 -18.06 12.10 -9.37
N SER A 35 -18.87 12.64 -10.28
CA SER A 35 -18.41 13.42 -11.43
C SER A 35 -17.71 14.74 -11.08
N ARG A 36 -17.89 15.25 -9.85
CA ARG A 36 -17.20 16.46 -9.39
C ARG A 36 -15.85 16.17 -8.72
N VAL A 37 -15.62 14.95 -8.24
CA VAL A 37 -14.39 14.59 -7.50
C VAL A 37 -13.21 14.34 -8.47
N THR A 38 -13.48 13.95 -9.71
CA THR A 38 -12.44 13.53 -10.67
C THR A 38 -12.01 14.60 -11.68
N ASN A 39 -12.56 15.82 -11.65
CA ASN A 39 -12.24 16.90 -12.60
C ASN A 39 -11.16 17.85 -12.09
N SER A 40 -10.10 17.32 -11.46
CA SER A 40 -8.92 18.11 -11.07
C SER A 40 -7.97 18.25 -12.26
N PRO A 41 -7.34 19.42 -12.49
CA PRO A 41 -6.28 19.56 -13.50
C PRO A 41 -4.98 18.83 -13.10
N ASP A 42 -4.81 18.46 -11.83
CA ASP A 42 -3.67 17.68 -11.36
C ASP A 42 -3.91 16.17 -11.53
N CYS A 43 -3.19 15.58 -12.49
CA CYS A 43 -3.24 14.14 -12.80
C CYS A 43 -2.92 13.26 -11.59
N SER A 44 -2.00 13.69 -10.70
CA SER A 44 -1.60 12.91 -9.53
C SER A 44 -2.71 12.86 -8.49
N LEU A 45 -3.39 13.98 -8.25
CA LEU A 45 -4.55 14.03 -7.38
C LEU A 45 -5.70 13.22 -7.98
N GLN A 46 -5.95 13.33 -9.29
CA GLN A 46 -7.01 12.57 -9.96
C GLN A 46 -6.81 11.06 -9.81
N ALA A 47 -5.58 10.58 -10.00
CA ALA A 47 -5.22 9.17 -9.79
C ALA A 47 -5.44 8.74 -8.34
N LEU A 48 -4.99 9.53 -7.36
CA LEU A 48 -5.21 9.28 -5.94
C LEU A 48 -6.70 9.20 -5.58
N LEU A 49 -7.51 10.15 -6.05
CA LEU A 49 -8.94 10.16 -5.78
C LEU A 49 -9.64 8.98 -6.43
N ALA A 50 -9.25 8.59 -7.66
CA ALA A 50 -9.76 7.39 -8.31
C ALA A 50 -9.40 6.12 -7.52
N ALA A 51 -8.17 6.02 -7.01
CA ALA A 51 -7.74 4.93 -6.13
C ALA A 51 -8.59 4.86 -4.86
N ILE A 52 -8.75 6.00 -4.14
CA ILE A 52 -9.58 6.07 -2.93
C ILE A 52 -11.02 5.66 -3.23
N ILE A 53 -11.62 6.18 -4.29
CA ILE A 53 -12.99 5.85 -4.71
C ILE A 53 -13.11 4.33 -4.97
N SER A 54 -12.17 3.75 -5.70
CA SER A 54 -12.17 2.31 -6.00
C SER A 54 -12.14 1.43 -4.74
N ILE A 55 -11.47 1.90 -3.68
CA ILE A 55 -11.40 1.20 -2.39
C ILE A 55 -12.71 1.36 -1.61
N VAL A 56 -13.24 2.57 -1.48
CA VAL A 56 -14.45 2.80 -0.67
C VAL A 56 -15.74 2.26 -1.30
N GLU A 57 -15.72 2.05 -2.62
CA GLU A 57 -16.81 1.42 -3.39
C GLU A 57 -16.63 -0.10 -3.55
N CYS A 58 -15.59 -0.70 -2.96
CA CYS A 58 -15.42 -2.14 -3.03
C CYS A 58 -16.58 -2.88 -2.36
N LYS A 59 -16.89 -4.08 -2.87
CA LYS A 59 -17.95 -4.97 -2.39
C LYS A 59 -17.45 -5.82 -1.22
N TYR A 60 -17.03 -5.15 -0.16
CA TYR A 60 -16.60 -5.74 1.12
C TYR A 60 -17.25 -4.99 2.29
N SER A 61 -17.29 -5.61 3.47
CA SER A 61 -17.88 -4.99 4.66
C SER A 61 -17.03 -3.79 5.11
N LYS A 62 -17.62 -2.60 5.07
CA LYS A 62 -16.95 -1.33 5.40
C LYS A 62 -16.49 -1.24 6.85
N ASP A 63 -17.19 -1.94 7.75
CA ASP A 63 -16.85 -2.02 9.18
C ASP A 63 -15.65 -2.94 9.45
N ARG A 64 -15.35 -3.83 8.50
CA ARG A 64 -14.23 -4.78 8.55
C ARG A 64 -12.99 -4.30 7.79
N MET A 65 -12.97 -3.04 7.37
CA MET A 65 -11.81 -2.44 6.72
C MET A 65 -11.58 -1.00 7.19
N ARG A 66 -10.34 -0.55 7.07
CA ARG A 66 -9.95 0.85 7.23
C ARG A 66 -9.06 1.24 6.07
N LEU A 67 -9.16 2.48 5.61
CA LEU A 67 -8.27 3.03 4.59
C LEU A 67 -7.24 3.94 5.27
N MET A 68 -5.95 3.64 5.15
CA MET A 68 -4.88 4.54 5.59
C MET A 68 -4.24 5.22 4.39
N LEU A 69 -4.27 6.56 4.38
CA LEU A 69 -3.59 7.40 3.40
C LEU A 69 -2.35 7.99 4.04
N SER A 70 -1.17 7.52 3.63
CA SER A 70 0.10 7.90 4.27
C SER A 70 0.94 8.76 3.33
N PHE A 71 1.06 10.04 3.66
CA PHE A 71 1.83 11.03 2.91
C PHE A 71 3.29 10.99 3.39
N ASP A 72 4.21 10.78 2.44
CA ASP A 72 5.67 10.87 2.64
C ASP A 72 6.15 12.33 2.59
N ASP A 73 5.46 13.18 3.34
CA ASP A 73 5.70 14.61 3.53
C ASP A 73 4.93 15.03 4.79
N ASP A 74 5.62 15.67 5.75
CA ASP A 74 5.04 16.18 6.98
C ASP A 74 4.41 17.57 6.83
N SER A 75 4.63 18.24 5.70
CA SER A 75 4.02 19.54 5.40
C SER A 75 2.56 19.43 4.94
N GLU A 76 1.81 20.54 5.03
CA GLU A 76 0.46 20.66 4.46
C GLU A 76 0.52 20.92 2.94
N SER A 77 0.98 19.92 2.20
CA SER A 77 1.12 20.01 0.75
C SER A 77 -0.21 20.32 0.03
N PRO A 78 -0.18 20.95 -1.17
CA PRO A 78 -1.40 21.24 -1.93
C PRO A 78 -2.25 19.98 -2.20
N ILE A 79 -1.60 18.85 -2.49
CA ILE A 79 -2.28 17.57 -2.71
C ILE A 79 -2.97 17.06 -1.43
N PHE A 80 -2.37 17.25 -0.25
CA PHE A 80 -2.97 16.90 1.04
C PHE A 80 -4.24 17.73 1.30
N LEU A 81 -4.15 19.05 1.17
CA LEU A 81 -5.29 19.96 1.38
C LEU A 81 -6.43 19.68 0.39
N GLN A 82 -6.10 19.45 -0.88
CA GLN A 82 -7.09 19.09 -1.90
C GLN A 82 -7.68 17.71 -1.65
N THR A 83 -6.92 16.76 -1.13
CA THR A 83 -7.44 15.44 -0.71
C THR A 83 -8.47 15.61 0.41
N LEU A 84 -8.14 16.35 1.48
CA LEU A 84 -9.07 16.63 2.58
C LEU A 84 -10.39 17.25 2.08
N LYS A 85 -10.28 18.25 1.20
CA LYS A 85 -11.44 18.93 0.59
C LYS A 85 -12.33 17.96 -0.20
N ASN A 86 -11.75 17.00 -0.92
CA ASN A 86 -12.49 16.01 -1.71
C ASN A 86 -13.05 14.85 -0.89
N LEU A 87 -12.51 14.62 0.31
CA LEU A 87 -13.02 13.64 1.27
C LEU A 87 -14.08 14.23 2.23
N ASP A 88 -14.64 15.40 1.87
CA ASP A 88 -15.65 16.12 2.63
C ASP A 88 -15.23 16.45 4.08
N TYR A 89 -13.92 16.56 4.34
CA TYR A 89 -13.42 17.00 5.64
C TYR A 89 -13.74 18.47 5.87
N VAL A 90 -14.30 18.77 7.04
CA VAL A 90 -14.56 20.14 7.51
C VAL A 90 -13.75 20.33 8.79
N ALA A 91 -12.80 21.27 8.76
CA ALA A 91 -12.02 21.60 9.94
C ALA A 91 -12.95 22.08 11.07
N PRO A 92 -12.72 21.67 12.33
CA PRO A 92 -13.50 22.17 13.44
C PRO A 92 -13.29 23.69 13.59
N PRO A 93 -14.29 24.42 14.11
CA PRO A 93 -14.18 25.85 14.32
C PRO A 93 -12.99 26.18 15.26
N PRO A 94 -12.34 27.35 15.07
CA PRO A 94 -11.18 27.74 15.87
C PRO A 94 -11.51 27.71 17.37
N GLY A 95 -10.62 27.11 18.16
CA GLY A 95 -10.78 26.96 19.62
C GLY A 95 -11.29 25.60 20.09
N ARG A 96 -11.65 24.67 19.20
CA ARG A 96 -11.97 23.28 19.57
C ARG A 96 -10.77 22.36 19.27
N PRO A 97 -10.24 21.60 20.25
CA PRO A 97 -9.14 20.69 19.98
C PRO A 97 -9.59 19.59 19.01
N VAL A 98 -8.87 19.44 17.90
CA VAL A 98 -9.00 18.29 17.00
C VAL A 98 -8.51 17.07 17.78
N SER A 99 -9.33 16.03 17.89
CA SER A 99 -8.88 14.76 18.47
C SER A 99 -7.81 14.13 17.57
N GLY A 100 -6.55 14.13 17.99
CA GLY A 100 -5.41 13.56 17.25
C GLY A 100 -4.10 13.66 18.03
N ASP A 101 -3.09 12.93 17.56
CA ASP A 101 -1.69 13.04 18.01
C ASP A 101 -1.17 14.49 17.84
N PRO A 102 -0.10 14.91 18.57
CA PRO A 102 0.28 16.32 18.68
C PRO A 102 0.33 17.04 17.32
N LEU A 103 -0.21 18.26 17.31
CA LEU A 103 -0.12 19.19 16.19
C LEU A 103 1.34 19.29 15.73
N SER A 104 1.58 19.20 14.41
CA SER A 104 2.87 19.62 13.85
C SER A 104 3.09 21.07 14.26
N SER A 105 4.32 21.41 14.66
CA SER A 105 4.72 22.71 15.22
C SER A 105 4.39 23.94 14.38
N GLU A 106 3.95 23.79 13.12
CA GLU A 106 3.56 24.90 12.23
C GLU A 106 2.28 24.65 11.38
N GLY A 107 1.49 23.60 11.65
CA GLY A 107 0.34 23.20 10.82
C GLY A 107 -1.03 23.50 11.42
N SER A 108 -2.03 23.75 10.57
CA SER A 108 -3.44 23.93 10.97
C SER A 108 -4.17 22.61 11.24
N HIS A 109 -3.64 21.49 10.74
CA HIS A 109 -4.16 20.14 10.89
C HIS A 109 -3.21 19.27 11.73
N PRO A 110 -3.71 18.26 12.47
CA PRO A 110 -2.83 17.31 13.16
C PRO A 110 -2.11 16.40 12.15
N MET A 111 -1.08 15.69 12.63
CA MET A 111 -0.31 14.75 11.80
C MET A 111 -1.09 13.48 11.43
N THR A 112 -2.12 13.16 12.19
CA THR A 112 -3.02 12.04 11.93
C THR A 112 -4.47 12.50 12.10
N LEU A 113 -5.29 12.31 11.06
CA LEU A 113 -6.72 12.58 11.07
C LEU A 113 -7.50 11.30 10.83
N ASP A 114 -8.55 11.09 11.61
CA ASP A 114 -9.54 10.05 11.39
C ASP A 114 -10.84 10.68 10.89
N ILE A 115 -11.29 10.27 9.71
CA ILE A 115 -12.55 10.69 9.11
C ILE A 115 -13.37 9.47 8.70
N ILE A 116 -14.64 9.68 8.38
CA ILE A 116 -15.47 8.68 7.73
C ILE A 116 -15.79 9.22 6.34
N PHE A 117 -15.52 8.44 5.30
CA PHE A 117 -15.82 8.80 3.93
C PHE A 117 -16.61 7.68 3.28
N ARG A 118 -17.83 7.98 2.82
CA ARG A 118 -18.75 7.00 2.21
C ARG A 118 -18.95 5.72 3.05
N GLY A 119 -18.94 5.87 4.38
CA GLY A 119 -19.10 4.78 5.35
C GLY A 119 -17.83 3.98 5.64
N VAL A 120 -16.70 4.28 5.00
CA VAL A 120 -15.40 3.68 5.32
C VAL A 120 -14.64 4.60 6.28
N ARG A 121 -14.03 4.02 7.31
CA ARG A 121 -13.13 4.75 8.22
C ARG A 121 -11.81 5.02 7.47
N VAL A 122 -11.43 6.29 7.35
CA VAL A 122 -10.21 6.73 6.67
C VAL A 122 -9.28 7.40 7.67
N THR A 123 -8.04 6.93 7.76
CA THR A 123 -6.98 7.54 8.56
C THR A 123 -5.97 8.19 7.64
N ILE A 124 -5.84 9.51 7.70
CA ILE A 124 -4.95 10.31 6.88
C ILE A 124 -3.74 10.68 7.74
N CYS A 125 -2.55 10.27 7.33
CA CYS A 125 -1.31 10.45 8.07
C CYS A 125 -0.31 11.23 7.23
N ARG A 126 0.40 12.16 7.87
CA ARG A 126 1.59 12.82 7.33
C ARG A 126 2.81 12.32 8.09
N PHE A 127 3.88 11.98 7.38
CA PHE A 127 5.13 11.50 7.94
C PHE A 127 6.31 12.27 7.34
N PRO A 128 7.41 12.48 8.10
CA PRO A 128 8.60 13.12 7.55
C PRO A 128 9.11 12.37 6.32
N HIS A 129 9.54 13.11 5.30
CA HIS A 129 9.99 12.55 4.03
C HIS A 129 11.16 11.57 4.20
N ARG A 130 10.89 10.27 3.97
CA ARG A 130 11.85 9.17 4.15
C ARG A 130 11.71 8.07 3.07
N GLY A 131 10.91 8.33 2.04
CA GLY A 131 10.65 7.40 0.96
C GLY A 131 9.54 6.40 1.28
N LYS A 132 9.14 5.65 0.24
CA LYS A 132 7.98 4.75 0.25
C LYS A 132 7.99 3.75 1.40
N ARG A 133 9.05 2.93 1.47
CA ARG A 133 9.20 1.84 2.44
C ARG A 133 9.13 2.32 3.89
N LEU A 134 9.78 3.44 4.22
CA LEU A 134 9.79 3.97 5.59
C LEU A 134 8.46 4.62 5.96
N THR A 135 7.81 5.30 5.02
CA THR A 135 6.44 5.81 5.20
C THR A 135 5.43 4.66 5.40
N GLN A 136 5.56 3.59 4.61
CA GLN A 136 4.79 2.36 4.81
C GLN A 136 5.03 1.74 6.19
N GLY A 137 6.29 1.74 6.66
CA GLY A 137 6.65 1.24 7.99
C GLY A 137 6.08 2.08 9.13
N ALA A 138 6.07 3.40 9.00
CA ALA A 138 5.47 4.30 9.99
C ALA A 138 3.95 4.10 10.09
N ALA A 139 3.29 3.95 8.94
CA ALA A 139 1.86 3.67 8.86
C ALA A 139 1.52 2.28 9.43
N TYR A 140 2.32 1.25 9.12
CA TYR A 140 2.20 -0.08 9.74
C TYR A 140 2.36 -0.01 11.26
N ALA A 141 3.38 0.69 11.77
CA ALA A 141 3.60 0.83 13.20
C ALA A 141 2.45 1.59 13.89
N LEU A 142 1.84 2.57 13.23
CA LEU A 142 0.64 3.25 13.73
C LEU A 142 -0.56 2.30 13.79
N ALA A 143 -0.76 1.49 12.74
CA ALA A 143 -1.86 0.52 12.68
C ALA A 143 -1.75 -0.53 13.80
N GLU A 144 -0.58 -1.13 13.99
CA GLU A 144 -0.33 -2.13 15.04
C GLU A 144 -0.51 -1.55 16.46
N LYS A 145 -0.24 -0.25 16.65
CA LYS A 145 -0.47 0.43 17.94
C LYS A 145 -1.95 0.67 18.23
N ARG A 146 -2.75 0.91 17.18
CA ARG A 146 -4.15 1.33 17.31
C ARG A 146 -5.14 0.18 17.21
N TRP A 147 -4.83 -0.87 16.45
CA TRP A 147 -5.78 -1.94 16.11
C TRP A 147 -5.13 -3.32 16.09
N SER A 148 -5.95 -4.34 16.35
CA SER A 148 -5.62 -5.74 16.10
C SER A 148 -5.95 -6.08 14.65
N VAL A 149 -5.01 -5.84 13.73
CA VAL A 149 -5.19 -6.09 12.30
C VAL A 149 -4.93 -7.56 11.97
N ASP A 150 -5.78 -8.20 11.16
CA ASP A 150 -5.60 -9.59 10.73
C ASP A 150 -4.87 -9.67 9.38
N LEU A 151 -5.22 -8.81 8.42
CA LEU A 151 -4.59 -8.72 7.10
C LEU A 151 -4.27 -7.27 6.73
N TYR A 152 -3.16 -7.07 6.02
CA TYR A 152 -2.76 -5.80 5.43
C TYR A 152 -2.79 -5.92 3.92
N LEU A 153 -3.52 -5.04 3.24
CA LEU A 153 -3.42 -4.86 1.80
C LEU A 153 -2.62 -3.59 1.49
N PHE A 154 -1.50 -3.76 0.79
CA PHE A 154 -0.65 -2.70 0.26
C PHE A 154 -1.05 -2.37 -1.17
N MET A 155 -1.13 -1.07 -1.46
CA MET A 155 -1.53 -0.55 -2.76
C MET A 155 -0.81 0.77 -3.06
N ASP A 156 -0.43 0.96 -4.32
CA ASP A 156 0.11 2.23 -4.81
C ASP A 156 -1.01 3.27 -5.00
N SER A 157 -0.69 4.56 -4.89
CA SER A 157 -1.69 5.63 -4.91
C SER A 157 -2.36 5.88 -6.27
N ASP A 158 -1.80 5.33 -7.35
CA ASP A 158 -2.31 5.44 -8.72
C ASP A 158 -3.03 4.16 -9.19
N VAL A 159 -3.24 3.19 -8.29
CA VAL A 159 -3.88 1.92 -8.59
C VAL A 159 -5.37 1.95 -8.25
N GLN A 160 -6.20 1.49 -9.19
CA GLN A 160 -7.64 1.35 -9.01
C GLN A 160 -8.01 -0.12 -8.82
N MET A 161 -8.59 -0.44 -7.68
CA MET A 161 -8.96 -1.80 -7.33
C MET A 161 -10.31 -2.19 -7.95
N HIS A 162 -10.42 -3.42 -8.48
CA HIS A 162 -11.71 -3.93 -8.91
C HIS A 162 -12.64 -4.13 -7.69
N PRO A 163 -13.97 -3.84 -7.79
CA PRO A 163 -14.85 -3.87 -6.62
C PRO A 163 -14.88 -5.20 -5.87
N LYS A 164 -14.60 -6.33 -6.53
CA LYS A 164 -14.57 -7.66 -5.90
C LYS A 164 -13.20 -8.07 -5.35
N ALA A 165 -12.13 -7.31 -5.61
CA ALA A 165 -10.76 -7.78 -5.37
C ALA A 165 -10.47 -8.00 -3.89
N LEU A 166 -10.85 -7.07 -3.01
CA LEU A 166 -10.66 -7.22 -1.56
C LEU A 166 -11.38 -8.48 -1.03
N ARG A 167 -12.60 -8.74 -1.49
CA ARG A 167 -13.35 -9.94 -1.11
C ARG A 167 -12.68 -11.22 -1.63
N ALA A 168 -12.16 -11.22 -2.86
CA ALA A 168 -11.47 -12.36 -3.44
C ALA A 168 -10.20 -12.71 -2.63
N PHE A 169 -9.43 -11.68 -2.28
CA PHE A 169 -8.28 -11.81 -1.40
C PHE A 169 -8.63 -12.42 -0.05
N VAL A 170 -9.62 -11.85 0.66
CA VAL A 170 -10.02 -12.35 1.98
C VAL A 170 -10.49 -13.80 1.89
N ALA A 171 -11.31 -14.14 0.91
CA ALA A 171 -11.79 -15.51 0.69
C ALA A 171 -10.63 -16.48 0.42
N ASP A 172 -9.61 -16.07 -0.34
CA ASP A 172 -8.44 -16.91 -0.62
C ASP A 172 -7.60 -17.19 0.64
N PHE A 173 -7.44 -16.19 1.51
CA PHE A 173 -6.75 -16.34 2.79
C PHE A 173 -7.57 -17.13 3.81
N GLU A 174 -8.89 -17.02 3.80
CA GLU A 174 -9.77 -17.88 4.63
C GLU A 174 -9.68 -19.33 4.17
N ALA A 175 -9.69 -19.58 2.86
CA ALA A 175 -9.58 -20.93 2.29
C ALA A 175 -8.20 -21.58 2.48
N ARG A 176 -7.14 -20.78 2.64
CA ARG A 176 -5.75 -21.25 2.81
C ARG A 176 -5.10 -20.63 4.05
N PRO A 177 -5.34 -21.20 5.25
CA PRO A 177 -4.77 -20.67 6.50
C PRO A 177 -3.25 -20.54 6.47
N GLY A 178 -2.56 -21.45 5.77
CA GLY A 178 -1.11 -21.42 5.62
C GLY A 178 -0.56 -20.30 4.75
N ARG A 179 -1.37 -19.65 3.91
CA ARG A 179 -0.93 -18.56 3.03
C ARG A 179 -0.56 -17.33 3.86
N ILE A 180 0.68 -16.85 3.75
CA ILE A 180 1.15 -15.67 4.47
C ILE A 180 1.04 -14.38 3.66
N ALA A 181 1.13 -14.48 2.33
CA ALA A 181 1.03 -13.34 1.43
C ALA A 181 0.51 -13.77 0.05
N ALA A 182 -0.11 -12.85 -0.67
CA ALA A 182 -0.37 -13.02 -2.10
C ALA A 182 -0.51 -11.69 -2.83
N THR A 183 -0.21 -11.72 -4.12
CA THR A 183 -0.49 -10.64 -5.06
C THR A 183 -1.72 -10.96 -5.89
N GLY A 184 -2.38 -9.92 -6.38
CA GLY A 184 -3.48 -10.03 -7.33
C GLY A 184 -3.02 -9.78 -8.76
N LEU A 185 -3.98 -9.83 -9.69
CA LEU A 185 -3.77 -9.59 -11.11
C LEU A 185 -3.76 -8.08 -11.40
N ILE A 186 -2.63 -7.58 -11.90
CA ILE A 186 -2.45 -6.18 -12.30
C ILE A 186 -2.58 -6.09 -13.82
N VAL A 187 -3.45 -5.20 -14.30
CA VAL A 187 -3.60 -4.90 -15.73
C VAL A 187 -3.50 -3.40 -15.99
N CYS A 188 -3.25 -3.01 -17.24
CA CYS A 188 -3.28 -1.60 -17.60
C CYS A 188 -4.72 -1.08 -17.68
N SER A 189 -4.89 0.18 -17.28
CA SER A 189 -6.08 0.96 -17.56
C SER A 189 -6.21 1.22 -19.06
N PHE A 190 -7.42 1.40 -19.58
CA PHE A 190 -7.70 1.48 -21.03
C PHE A 190 -7.80 2.89 -21.67
N PRO A 191 -7.51 4.04 -21.03
CA PRO A 191 -7.96 5.33 -21.56
C PRO A 191 -7.26 5.73 -22.87
N THR A 192 -6.03 5.27 -23.11
CA THR A 192 -5.31 5.52 -24.37
C THR A 192 -4.54 4.28 -24.82
N ARG A 193 -4.94 3.70 -25.97
CA ARG A 193 -4.22 2.58 -26.61
C ARG A 193 -3.15 3.12 -27.54
N ASN A 194 -1.94 3.30 -27.01
CA ASN A 194 -0.75 3.63 -27.80
C ASN A 194 0.25 2.46 -27.78
N LEU A 195 1.36 2.58 -28.50
CA LEU A 195 2.39 1.54 -28.55
C LEU A 195 2.93 1.18 -27.15
N TRP A 196 3.14 2.19 -26.29
CA TRP A 196 3.65 2.00 -24.93
C TRP A 196 2.68 1.21 -24.05
N TRP A 197 1.39 1.46 -24.23
CA TRP A 197 0.33 0.69 -23.59
C TRP A 197 0.36 -0.77 -24.03
N ILE A 198 0.48 -1.04 -25.34
CA ILE A 198 0.52 -2.43 -25.84
C ILE A 198 1.72 -3.17 -25.26
N LEU A 199 2.92 -2.56 -25.29
CA LEU A 199 4.12 -3.15 -24.72
C LEU A 199 3.96 -3.43 -23.22
N GLN A 200 3.46 -2.45 -22.47
CA GLN A 200 3.25 -2.60 -21.03
C GLN A 200 2.21 -3.67 -20.69
N GLU A 201 1.11 -3.72 -21.43
CA GLU A 201 0.04 -4.69 -21.22
C GLU A 201 0.48 -6.11 -21.58
N THR A 202 1.17 -6.30 -22.72
CA THR A 202 1.74 -7.60 -23.09
C THR A 202 2.67 -8.12 -22.00
N GLU A 203 3.51 -7.25 -21.45
CA GLU A 203 4.40 -7.63 -20.35
C GLU A 203 3.65 -7.94 -19.05
N TYR A 204 2.57 -7.23 -18.73
CA TYR A 204 1.74 -7.59 -17.58
C TYR A 204 1.00 -8.90 -17.78
N VAL A 205 0.47 -9.18 -18.97
CA VAL A 205 -0.13 -10.48 -19.28
C VAL A 205 0.90 -11.60 -19.10
N GLN A 206 2.09 -11.45 -19.68
CA GLN A 206 3.14 -12.45 -19.53
C GLN A 206 3.56 -12.60 -18.05
N SER A 207 4.00 -11.52 -17.42
CA SER A 207 4.56 -11.58 -16.06
C SER A 207 3.50 -11.92 -15.01
N GLN A 208 2.33 -11.28 -15.03
CA GLN A 208 1.30 -11.45 -13.99
C GLN A 208 0.44 -12.69 -14.23
N MET A 209 0.03 -12.97 -15.47
CA MET A 209 -0.86 -14.12 -15.72
C MET A 209 -0.11 -15.42 -15.96
N LEU A 210 1.01 -15.41 -16.70
CA LEU A 210 1.73 -16.65 -16.99
C LEU A 210 2.72 -16.96 -15.87
N ASP A 211 3.68 -16.07 -15.63
CA ASP A 211 4.80 -16.37 -14.73
C ASP A 211 4.33 -16.52 -13.28
N ARG A 212 3.48 -15.61 -12.75
CA ARG A 212 3.00 -15.73 -11.36
C ARG A 212 2.09 -16.93 -11.14
N CYS A 213 1.27 -17.31 -12.13
CA CYS A 213 0.48 -18.53 -12.03
C CYS A 213 1.39 -19.76 -11.94
N LEU A 214 2.41 -19.83 -12.81
CA LEU A 214 3.37 -20.92 -12.80
C LEU A 214 4.16 -20.97 -11.50
N GLU A 215 4.71 -19.85 -11.05
CA GLU A 215 5.44 -19.75 -9.78
C GLU A 215 4.57 -20.14 -8.58
N SER A 216 3.32 -19.67 -8.54
CA SER A 216 2.37 -20.03 -7.49
C SER A 216 2.05 -21.52 -7.51
N ALA A 217 2.01 -22.16 -8.68
CA ALA A 217 1.85 -23.60 -8.83
C ALA A 217 3.11 -24.38 -8.42
N CYS A 218 4.29 -23.81 -8.65
CA CYS A 218 5.59 -24.36 -8.22
C CYS A 218 5.90 -24.15 -6.73
N GLY A 219 5.08 -23.38 -6.01
CA GLY A 219 5.14 -23.28 -4.55
C GLY A 219 5.32 -21.87 -4.00
N ALA A 220 5.83 -20.90 -4.76
CA ALA A 220 5.90 -19.52 -4.27
C ALA A 220 6.07 -18.52 -5.40
N VAL A 221 5.29 -17.44 -5.35
CA VAL A 221 5.52 -16.26 -6.19
C VAL A 221 6.81 -15.55 -5.79
N THR A 222 7.64 -15.19 -6.78
CA THR A 222 8.98 -14.58 -6.57
C THR A 222 8.98 -13.06 -6.38
N CYS A 223 7.85 -12.40 -6.65
CA CYS A 223 7.69 -10.97 -6.45
C CYS A 223 6.24 -10.61 -6.10
N LEU A 224 6.05 -9.96 -4.96
CA LEU A 224 4.80 -9.34 -4.52
C LEU A 224 4.83 -7.84 -4.86
N PRO A 225 4.25 -7.41 -5.99
CA PRO A 225 4.27 -6.01 -6.40
C PRO A 225 3.54 -5.10 -5.41
N GLY A 226 4.10 -3.92 -5.14
CA GLY A 226 3.52 -2.91 -4.26
C GLY A 226 2.17 -2.35 -4.75
N ALA A 227 1.83 -2.59 -6.02
CA ALA A 227 0.56 -2.18 -6.61
C ALA A 227 -0.65 -2.88 -5.98
N LEU A 228 -0.56 -4.18 -5.66
CA LEU A 228 -1.68 -4.94 -5.10
C LEU A 228 -1.21 -6.22 -4.38
N THR A 229 -0.82 -6.08 -3.12
CA THR A 229 -0.31 -7.20 -2.31
C THR A 229 -1.03 -7.28 -0.96
N MET A 230 -1.59 -8.44 -0.64
CA MET A 230 -2.15 -8.72 0.68
C MET A 230 -1.23 -9.62 1.51
N VAL A 231 -1.12 -9.34 2.80
CA VAL A 231 -0.22 -10.03 3.75
C VAL A 231 -0.94 -10.29 5.06
N ARG A 232 -0.70 -11.45 5.68
CA ARG A 232 -1.11 -11.71 7.07
C ARG A 232 -0.32 -10.85 8.04
N SER A 233 -1.02 -10.25 8.99
CA SER A 233 -0.43 -9.42 10.05
C SER A 233 0.69 -10.14 10.81
N GLU A 234 0.51 -11.42 11.15
CA GLU A 234 1.52 -12.23 11.84
C GLU A 234 2.80 -12.41 11.04
N ALA A 235 2.68 -12.69 9.74
CA ALA A 235 3.83 -12.84 8.86
C ALA A 235 4.56 -11.51 8.67
N LEU A 236 3.79 -10.43 8.46
CA LEU A 236 4.36 -9.08 8.36
C LEU A 236 5.11 -8.70 9.64
N ARG A 237 4.58 -9.01 10.83
CA ARG A 237 5.22 -8.72 12.12
C ARG A 237 6.57 -9.42 12.28
N LYS A 238 6.74 -10.63 11.75
CA LYS A 238 8.02 -11.36 11.75
C LYS A 238 9.09 -10.66 10.91
N VAL A 239 8.72 -10.17 9.73
CA VAL A 239 9.67 -9.56 8.78
C VAL A 239 9.84 -8.04 8.97
N ALA A 240 8.87 -7.38 9.60
CA ALA A 240 8.82 -5.91 9.77
C ALA A 240 10.09 -5.31 10.41
N PRO A 241 10.71 -5.91 11.44
CA PRO A 241 11.96 -5.38 11.99
C PRO A 241 13.11 -5.33 10.98
N LEU A 242 13.20 -6.31 10.08
CA LEU A 242 14.21 -6.33 9.01
C LEU A 242 13.81 -5.42 7.85
N TYR A 243 12.54 -5.46 7.45
CA TYR A 243 12.05 -4.72 6.29
C TYR A 243 11.98 -3.21 6.53
N PHE A 244 11.45 -2.77 7.68
CA PHE A 244 11.29 -1.36 8.03
C PHE A 244 12.42 -0.81 8.91
N GLY A 245 13.15 -1.67 9.63
CA GLY A 245 14.21 -1.25 10.55
C GLY A 245 15.49 -0.77 9.88
N LEU A 246 15.70 -1.11 8.59
CA LEU A 246 16.84 -0.64 7.80
C LEU A 246 16.67 0.86 7.50
N LYS A 247 17.23 1.68 8.39
CA LYS A 247 17.36 3.14 8.24
C LYS A 247 18.65 3.46 7.48
N ASP A 248 18.60 4.50 6.65
CA ASP A 248 19.76 5.01 5.91
C ASP A 248 21.02 5.06 6.80
N GLY A 249 22.01 4.23 6.47
CA GLY A 249 23.34 4.26 7.06
C GLY A 249 23.55 3.59 8.43
N ASN A 250 22.54 2.96 9.04
CA ASN A 250 22.74 2.24 10.31
C ASN A 250 22.37 0.76 10.24
N SER A 251 23.27 -0.04 10.82
CA SER A 251 23.19 -1.49 10.95
C SER A 251 21.88 -1.94 11.61
N VAL A 252 21.21 -2.92 10.99
CA VAL A 252 20.16 -3.71 11.64
C VAL A 252 20.79 -5.04 12.02
N ALA A 253 20.64 -5.45 13.28
CA ALA A 253 21.14 -6.71 13.81
C ALA A 253 22.67 -6.93 13.61
N GLY A 254 23.48 -5.89 13.79
CA GLY A 254 24.96 -5.99 13.72
C GLY A 254 25.54 -6.09 12.31
N VAL A 255 24.72 -6.12 11.26
CA VAL A 255 25.19 -6.13 9.87
C VAL A 255 25.40 -4.68 9.40
N ARG A 256 26.66 -4.29 9.17
CA ARG A 256 26.98 -3.03 8.49
C ARG A 256 26.48 -3.11 7.06
N VAL A 257 25.49 -2.28 6.72
CA VAL A 257 25.05 -2.10 5.34
C VAL A 257 26.07 -1.18 4.67
N SER A 258 26.83 -1.70 3.71
CA SER A 258 27.70 -0.87 2.89
C SER A 258 26.85 0.07 2.05
N HIS A 259 27.23 1.35 1.92
CA HIS A 259 26.60 2.30 1.00
C HIS A 259 26.99 2.01 -0.46
N GLY A 260 26.86 0.75 -0.88
CA GLY A 260 27.08 0.33 -2.25
C GLY A 260 25.85 0.59 -3.12
N VAL A 261 26.09 0.68 -4.43
CA VAL A 261 25.02 0.75 -5.45
C VAL A 261 24.09 -0.47 -5.33
N TYR A 262 24.61 -1.62 -4.87
CA TYR A 262 23.87 -2.85 -4.72
C TYR A 262 22.78 -2.76 -3.64
N GLU A 263 23.14 -2.30 -2.45
CA GLU A 263 22.23 -2.12 -1.31
C GLU A 263 21.16 -1.07 -1.64
N HIS A 264 21.55 0.01 -2.33
CA HIS A 264 20.58 1.00 -2.79
C HIS A 264 19.56 0.40 -3.77
N CYS A 265 20.00 -0.38 -4.77
CA CYS A 265 19.10 -1.06 -5.68
C CYS A 265 18.16 -2.03 -4.95
N ARG A 266 18.69 -2.81 -4.00
CA ARG A 266 17.89 -3.78 -3.23
C ARG A 266 16.84 -3.11 -2.34
N TYR A 267 17.20 -2.06 -1.61
CA TYR A 267 16.32 -1.47 -0.59
C TYR A 267 15.39 -0.37 -1.09
N TYR A 268 15.70 0.28 -2.22
CA TYR A 268 14.93 1.42 -2.75
C TYR A 268 14.35 1.16 -4.15
N LEU A 269 14.99 0.32 -4.98
CA LEU A 269 14.48 0.01 -6.33
C LEU A 269 13.74 -1.33 -6.38
N GLY A 270 14.17 -2.30 -5.58
CA GLY A 270 13.63 -3.65 -5.48
C GLY A 270 12.93 -3.95 -4.16
N GLU A 271 12.38 -2.95 -3.48
CA GLU A 271 11.78 -3.08 -2.14
C GLU A 271 10.70 -4.17 -2.05
N ASP A 272 9.90 -4.34 -3.10
CA ASP A 272 8.86 -5.37 -3.24
C ASP A 272 9.46 -6.79 -3.26
N ARG A 273 10.55 -6.98 -4.03
CA ARG A 273 11.28 -8.25 -4.11
C ARG A 273 12.02 -8.53 -2.81
N PHE A 274 12.57 -7.50 -2.17
CA PHE A 274 13.19 -7.65 -0.86
C PHE A 274 12.18 -8.10 0.19
N LEU A 275 10.98 -7.51 0.24
CA LEU A 275 9.91 -7.95 1.13
C LEU A 275 9.49 -9.40 0.83
N THR A 276 9.33 -9.73 -0.45
CA THR A 276 8.98 -11.09 -0.89
C THR A 276 10.02 -12.11 -0.46
N HIS A 277 11.30 -11.78 -0.61
CA HIS A 277 12.40 -12.63 -0.17
C HIS A 277 12.38 -12.87 1.35
N LEU A 278 12.12 -11.83 2.16
CA LEU A 278 11.97 -12.01 3.61
C LEU A 278 10.80 -12.93 3.95
N PHE A 279 9.69 -12.86 3.21
CA PHE A 279 8.60 -13.81 3.38
C PHE A 279 9.00 -15.23 3.02
N MET A 280 9.75 -15.43 1.94
CA MET A 280 10.26 -16.74 1.54
C MET A 280 11.18 -17.34 2.60
N GLU A 281 12.12 -16.55 3.14
CA GLU A 281 13.01 -17.00 4.21
C GLU A 281 12.24 -17.32 5.50
N SER A 282 11.14 -16.61 5.77
CA SER A 282 10.30 -16.85 6.96
C SER A 282 9.28 -17.97 6.80
N ALA A 283 9.06 -18.46 5.57
CA ALA A 283 8.00 -19.41 5.24
C ALA A 283 8.39 -20.84 5.65
N ASP A 284 7.46 -21.55 6.27
CA ASP A 284 7.59 -22.94 6.73
C ASP A 284 7.07 -23.93 5.66
N GLY A 285 7.57 -23.80 4.43
CA GLY A 285 7.28 -24.71 3.31
C GLY A 285 6.67 -24.05 2.08
N PRO A 286 6.24 -24.84 1.10
CA PRO A 286 5.66 -24.33 -0.14
C PRO A 286 4.23 -23.79 0.06
N TYR A 287 3.76 -23.07 -0.96
CA TYR A 287 2.42 -22.49 -1.11
C TYR A 287 2.04 -21.38 -0.11
N ARG A 288 3.03 -20.85 0.62
CA ARG A 288 2.83 -19.78 1.60
C ARG A 288 2.68 -18.42 0.93
N ILE A 289 3.34 -18.20 -0.21
CA ILE A 289 3.25 -16.97 -1.00
C ILE A 289 2.60 -17.34 -2.33
N GLY A 290 1.56 -16.64 -2.77
CA GLY A 290 0.95 -16.99 -4.06
C GLY A 290 0.25 -15.87 -4.79
N PHE A 291 -0.61 -16.30 -5.70
CA PHE A 291 -1.30 -15.45 -6.66
C PHE A 291 -2.81 -15.65 -6.56
N VAL A 292 -3.57 -14.55 -6.47
CA VAL A 292 -5.05 -14.54 -6.47
C VAL A 292 -5.53 -13.87 -7.75
N ASP A 293 -5.75 -14.69 -8.77
CA ASP A 293 -6.19 -14.30 -10.11
C ASP A 293 -7.49 -13.45 -10.12
N ASN A 294 -8.41 -13.76 -9.21
CA ASN A 294 -9.70 -13.07 -9.07
C ASN A 294 -9.59 -11.71 -8.35
N ALA A 295 -8.43 -11.38 -7.79
CA ALA A 295 -8.16 -10.08 -7.19
C ALA A 295 -7.50 -9.14 -8.20
N LEU A 296 -8.31 -8.41 -8.96
CA LEU A 296 -7.83 -7.56 -10.05
C LEU A 296 -7.67 -6.09 -9.63
N CYS A 297 -6.64 -5.42 -10.15
CA CYS A 297 -6.54 -3.96 -10.16
C CYS A 297 -6.05 -3.42 -11.51
N LYS A 298 -6.24 -2.12 -11.71
CA LYS A 298 -5.81 -1.39 -12.89
C LYS A 298 -4.79 -0.32 -12.50
N THR A 299 -3.75 -0.18 -13.31
CA THR A 299 -2.76 0.91 -13.20
C THR A 299 -2.64 1.62 -14.54
N GLU A 300 -2.31 2.90 -14.54
CA GLU A 300 -2.04 3.63 -15.78
C GLU A 300 -0.71 3.17 -16.39
N ALA A 301 -0.68 3.00 -17.71
CA ALA A 301 0.54 2.67 -18.44
C ALA A 301 1.40 3.94 -18.66
N PRO A 302 2.72 3.82 -18.85
CA PRO A 302 3.56 4.96 -19.22
C PRO A 302 3.07 5.63 -20.51
N GLY A 303 2.79 6.94 -20.45
CA GLY A 303 2.30 7.69 -21.61
C GLY A 303 3.37 8.04 -22.67
N THR A 304 4.66 7.96 -22.32
CA THR A 304 5.78 8.33 -23.20
C THR A 304 6.92 7.31 -23.12
N PHE A 305 7.75 7.26 -24.17
CA PHE A 305 8.96 6.43 -24.20
C PHE A 305 9.90 6.72 -23.03
N THR A 306 10.11 7.99 -22.69
CA THR A 306 10.99 8.39 -21.60
C THR A 306 10.48 7.90 -20.24
N THR A 307 9.16 7.95 -20.02
CA THR A 307 8.55 7.40 -18.80
C THR A 307 8.69 5.88 -18.75
N LEU A 308 8.46 5.20 -19.88
CA LEU A 308 8.66 3.75 -20.00
C LEU A 308 10.12 3.36 -19.70
N LEU A 309 11.10 4.01 -20.32
CA LEU A 309 12.52 3.75 -20.07
C LEU A 309 12.93 3.95 -18.61
N LYS A 310 12.45 5.02 -17.96
CA LYS A 310 12.71 5.27 -16.54
C LYS A 310 12.16 4.14 -15.67
N GLN A 311 10.95 3.67 -15.97
CA GLN A 311 10.34 2.54 -15.28
C GLN A 311 11.16 1.25 -15.48
N ARG A 312 11.55 0.93 -16.72
CA ARG A 312 12.38 -0.25 -17.05
C ARG A 312 13.72 -0.23 -16.35
N ARG A 313 14.39 0.92 -16.35
CA ARG A 313 15.68 1.08 -15.64
C ARG A 313 15.52 0.80 -14.15
N ARG A 314 14.44 1.28 -13.51
CA ARG A 314 14.15 0.99 -12.10
C ARG A 314 13.94 -0.50 -11.86
N TRP A 315 13.13 -1.16 -12.69
CA TRP A 315 12.83 -2.59 -12.56
C TRP A 315 14.06 -3.47 -12.79
N PHE A 316 14.82 -3.19 -13.85
CA PHE A 316 16.05 -3.92 -14.19
C PHE A 316 17.11 -3.82 -13.08
N LEU A 317 17.30 -2.61 -12.51
CA LEU A 317 18.23 -2.41 -11.41
C LEU A 317 17.77 -3.10 -10.12
N GLY A 318 16.46 -3.12 -9.86
CA GLY A 318 15.87 -3.84 -8.73
C GLY A 318 15.99 -5.36 -8.84
N GLU A 319 15.75 -5.93 -10.03
CA GLU A 319 15.74 -7.38 -10.25
C GLU A 319 17.13 -8.03 -10.17
N ASN A 320 18.08 -7.53 -10.95
CA ASN A 320 19.41 -8.16 -11.07
C ASN A 320 20.27 -8.05 -9.80
N ARG A 321 19.87 -7.19 -8.86
CA ARG A 321 20.64 -6.91 -7.64
C ARG A 321 19.90 -7.23 -6.35
N CYS A 322 18.74 -7.89 -6.40
CA CYS A 322 18.12 -8.44 -5.19
C CYS A 322 18.73 -9.79 -4.78
N TRP A 323 19.21 -10.59 -5.74
CA TRP A 323 19.58 -12.00 -5.51
C TRP A 323 21.07 -12.27 -5.26
N ALA A 324 21.97 -11.32 -5.54
CA ALA A 324 23.40 -11.54 -5.31
C ALA A 324 23.77 -11.44 -3.81
N ARG A 325 23.55 -12.50 -3.04
CA ARG A 325 24.21 -12.62 -1.72
C ARG A 325 25.71 -12.74 -2.00
N ARG A 326 26.52 -11.87 -1.38
CA ARG A 326 27.99 -12.00 -1.40
C ARG A 326 28.37 -13.44 -1.00
N GLU A 327 29.16 -14.09 -1.84
CA GLU A 327 29.96 -15.28 -1.52
C GLU A 327 31.10 -14.97 -0.51
N GLU A 328 30.89 -14.05 0.43
CA GLU A 328 31.85 -13.75 1.50
C GLU A 328 31.41 -14.46 2.78
N ARG A 329 31.43 -15.78 2.75
CA ARG A 329 31.66 -16.62 3.92
C ARG A 329 32.63 -17.72 3.51
N SER A 330 33.87 -17.31 3.29
CA SER A 330 35.06 -18.16 3.37
C SER A 330 35.27 -18.63 4.80
#